data_AF-A0AAD1T8S3-F1
#
_entry.id   AF-A0AAD1T8S3-F1
#
_cell.length_a   1.000
_cell.length_b   1.000
_cell.length_c   1.000
_cell.angle_alpha   90.00
_cell.angle_beta   90.00
_cell.angle_gamma   90.00
#
_symmetry.space_group_name_H-M   'P 1'
#
loop_
_entity.id
_entity.type
_entity.pdbx_description
1 polymer ?
#
loop_
_entity_poly.entity_id
_entity_poly.type
_entity_poly.pdbx_seq_one_letter_code
_entity_poly.pdbx_strand_id
1 'polypeptide(L)'
;MHNYIPANSTQQKLSNWGILNRKVFSKLNFHVPEDIVRRLISNAPGVIESVLYSLRQKINEKLQENSQRQRGTTQVKESEYYSTKTGQPTGPDALLSPTHSKAFPGYTDQSQNHTKRVDGRLHQYTHVEPRVRLLLEEKEQELMALQETVQILQMKVQRLEHLVQLKDLRIEDLTRHLNKQRGHRNIT
;
A
#
# COMPACT_ATOMS: atom_id res chain seq x y z
N MET A 1 15.62 -24.94 14.03
CA MET A 1 15.94 -23.81 14.94
C MET A 1 17.11 -24.20 15.85
N HIS A 2 18.36 -24.13 15.39
CA HIS A 2 19.53 -24.59 16.16
C HIS A 2 20.11 -23.52 17.12
N ASN A 3 19.62 -22.28 17.07
CA ASN A 3 20.13 -21.15 17.85
C ASN A 3 19.37 -20.91 19.17
N TYR A 4 18.26 -21.61 19.40
CA TYR A 4 17.41 -21.42 20.57
C TYR A 4 17.24 -22.76 21.26
N ILE A 5 17.88 -22.90 22.41
CA ILE A 5 17.79 -24.11 23.22
C ILE A 5 16.59 -23.92 24.16
N PRO A 6 15.59 -24.83 24.16
CA PRO A 6 14.52 -24.82 25.14
C PRO A 6 15.12 -24.87 26.54
N ALA A 7 14.74 -23.92 27.39
CA ALA A 7 15.38 -23.75 28.69
C ALA A 7 14.38 -23.38 29.78
N ASN A 8 14.52 -24.00 30.95
CA ASN A 8 13.85 -23.55 32.17
C ASN A 8 14.66 -22.47 32.91
N SER A 9 15.98 -22.43 32.71
CA SER A 9 16.91 -21.50 33.36
C SER A 9 16.69 -20.04 32.92
N THR A 10 16.56 -19.16 33.91
CA THR A 10 16.47 -17.70 33.75
C THR A 10 17.62 -17.14 32.92
N GLN A 11 18.85 -17.57 33.17
CA GLN A 11 20.03 -17.08 32.47
C GLN A 11 20.04 -17.47 30.99
N GLN A 12 19.59 -18.69 30.69
CA GLN A 12 19.49 -19.16 29.31
C GLN A 12 18.33 -18.48 28.57
N LYS A 13 17.21 -18.22 29.25
CA LYS A 13 16.13 -17.38 28.71
C LYS A 13 16.64 -15.97 28.37
N LEU A 14 17.43 -15.33 29.25
CA LEU A 14 18.04 -14.02 28.97
C LEU A 14 18.91 -14.05 27.72
N SER A 15 19.78 -15.07 27.60
CA SER A 15 20.62 -15.25 26.42
C SER A 15 19.80 -15.44 25.14
N ASN A 16 18.77 -16.29 25.18
CA ASN A 16 17.85 -16.51 24.06
C ASN A 16 17.15 -15.21 23.62
N TRP A 17 16.67 -14.40 24.58
CA TRP A 17 16.07 -13.10 24.30
C TRP A 17 17.07 -12.10 23.71
N GLY A 18 18.32 -12.10 24.18
CA GLY A 18 19.39 -11.29 23.60
C GLY A 18 19.69 -11.66 22.14
N ILE A 19 19.72 -12.96 21.83
CA ILE A 19 19.87 -13.45 20.45
C ILE A 19 18.69 -13.02 19.58
N LEU A 20 17.46 -13.11 20.11
CA LEU A 20 16.24 -12.70 19.41
C LEU A 20 16.25 -11.21 19.08
N ASN A 21 16.58 -10.37 20.07
CA ASN A 21 16.78 -8.93 19.91
C ASN A 21 17.77 -8.63 18.76
N ARG A 22 18.94 -9.28 18.79
CA ARG A 22 20.03 -9.01 17.84
C ARG A 22 19.80 -9.58 16.44
N LYS A 23 19.25 -10.78 16.30
CA LYS A 23 19.16 -11.48 14.99
C LYS A 23 17.82 -11.29 14.29
N VAL A 24 16.73 -11.12 15.04
CA VAL A 24 15.37 -11.11 14.50
C VAL A 24 14.75 -9.73 14.65
N PHE A 25 14.71 -9.17 15.86
CA PHE A 25 14.04 -7.89 16.09
C PHE A 25 14.79 -6.72 15.45
N SER A 26 16.12 -6.77 15.40
CA SER A 26 16.93 -5.81 14.63
C SER A 26 16.50 -5.70 13.17
N LYS A 27 16.11 -6.81 12.53
CA LYS A 27 15.60 -6.80 11.15
C LYS A 27 14.27 -6.08 11.01
N LEU A 28 13.52 -5.92 12.10
CA LEU A 28 12.25 -5.18 12.14
C LEU A 28 12.42 -3.75 12.69
N ASN A 29 13.66 -3.29 12.93
CA ASN A 29 13.94 -2.05 13.67
C ASN A 29 13.19 -2.02 15.02
N PHE A 30 13.11 -3.18 15.67
CA PHE A 30 12.46 -3.38 16.95
C PHE A 30 13.51 -3.78 17.99
N HIS A 31 13.38 -3.25 19.20
CA HIS A 31 14.30 -3.53 20.30
C HIS A 31 13.50 -3.65 21.59
N VAL A 32 13.74 -4.73 22.35
CA VAL A 32 13.17 -4.92 23.68
C VAL A 32 14.24 -4.62 24.73
N PRO A 33 14.09 -3.54 25.53
CA PRO A 33 15.03 -3.18 26.58
C PRO A 33 15.27 -4.32 27.58
N GLU A 34 16.47 -4.37 28.16
CA GLU A 34 16.87 -5.47 29.05
C GLU A 34 15.99 -5.55 30.31
N ASP A 35 15.51 -4.43 30.85
CA ASP A 35 14.59 -4.41 31.99
C ASP A 35 13.23 -5.06 31.64
N ILE A 36 12.74 -4.87 30.41
CA ILE A 36 11.53 -5.51 29.90
C ILE A 36 11.78 -7.01 29.74
N VAL A 37 12.95 -7.41 29.20
CA VAL A 37 13.34 -8.82 29.08
C VAL A 37 13.39 -9.49 30.46
N ARG A 38 13.95 -8.84 31.48
CA ARG A 38 13.95 -9.38 32.85
C ARG A 38 12.52 -9.59 33.37
N ARG A 39 11.62 -8.63 33.14
CA ARG A 39 10.19 -8.73 33.49
C ARG A 39 9.46 -9.84 32.74
N LEU A 40 9.79 -10.06 31.47
CA LEU A 40 9.24 -11.17 30.68
C LEU A 40 9.65 -12.52 31.27
N ILE A 41 10.90 -12.65 31.69
CA ILE A 41 11.42 -13.91 32.24
C ILE A 41 10.87 -14.18 33.63
N SER A 42 10.59 -13.14 34.43
CA SER A 42 9.89 -13.25 35.70
C SER A 42 8.38 -13.49 35.56
N ASN A 43 7.88 -13.71 34.34
CA ASN A 43 6.46 -13.92 34.04
C ASN A 43 5.56 -12.79 34.58
N ALA A 44 6.02 -11.55 34.48
CA ALA A 44 5.23 -10.40 34.90
C ALA A 44 3.99 -10.27 33.99
N PRO A 45 2.77 -10.16 34.56
CA PRO A 45 1.54 -10.10 33.79
C PRO A 45 1.49 -8.83 32.92
N GLY A 46 0.95 -8.94 31.70
CA GLY A 46 0.77 -7.81 30.78
C GLY A 46 2.01 -7.44 29.96
N VAL A 47 3.21 -7.86 30.37
CA VAL A 47 4.46 -7.45 29.71
C VAL A 47 4.63 -8.14 28.36
N ILE A 48 4.30 -9.44 28.27
CA ILE A 48 4.39 -10.18 27.02
C ILE A 48 3.37 -9.66 26.00
N GLU A 49 2.17 -9.32 26.44
CA GLU A 49 1.11 -8.76 25.63
C GLU A 49 1.53 -7.41 25.03
N SER A 50 2.12 -6.53 25.84
CA SER A 50 2.64 -5.23 25.39
C SER A 50 3.74 -5.40 24.33
N VAL A 51 4.66 -6.35 24.54
CA VAL A 51 5.76 -6.62 23.60
C VAL A 51 5.24 -7.23 22.30
N LEU A 52 4.31 -8.18 22.38
CA LEU A 52 3.69 -8.83 21.21
C LEU A 52 2.84 -7.85 20.40
N TYR A 53 2.10 -6.96 21.07
CA TYR A 53 1.35 -5.90 20.40
C TYR A 53 2.28 -4.97 19.62
N SER A 54 3.35 -4.51 20.26
CA SER A 54 4.36 -3.64 19.62
C SER A 54 5.06 -4.34 18.45
N LEU A 55 5.39 -5.62 18.61
CA LEU A 55 5.99 -6.44 17.55
C LEU A 55 5.04 -6.60 16.36
N ARG A 56 3.74 -6.82 16.60
CA ARG A 56 2.73 -6.91 15.53
C ARG A 56 2.68 -5.64 14.69
N GLN A 57 2.72 -4.47 15.32
CA GLN A 57 2.74 -3.19 14.60
C GLN A 57 3.98 -3.09 13.70
N LYS A 58 5.16 -3.43 14.22
CA LYS A 58 6.42 -3.41 13.47
C LYS A 58 6.43 -4.38 12.27
N ILE A 59 5.84 -5.55 12.41
CA ILE A 59 5.70 -6.52 11.30
C ILE A 59 4.78 -5.95 10.21
N ASN A 60 3.64 -5.39 10.59
CA ASN A 60 2.68 -4.80 9.65
C ASN A 60 3.28 -3.62 8.88
N GLU A 61 3.98 -2.71 9.58
CA GLU A 61 4.72 -1.60 8.97
C GLU A 61 5.70 -2.12 7.90
N LYS A 62 6.50 -3.13 8.24
CA LYS A 62 7.49 -3.69 7.32
C LYS A 62 6.89 -4.39 6.10
N LEU A 63 5.74 -5.03 6.26
CA LEU A 63 5.02 -5.66 5.15
C LEU A 63 4.47 -4.60 4.18
N GLN A 64 3.93 -3.50 4.71
CA GLN A 64 3.45 -2.38 3.89
C GLN A 64 4.60 -1.71 3.11
N GLU A 65 5.73 -1.44 3.77
CA GLU A 65 6.94 -0.91 3.11
C GLU A 65 7.39 -1.81 1.95
N ASN A 66 7.37 -3.13 2.15
CA ASN A 66 7.76 -4.08 1.11
C ASN A 66 6.77 -4.10 -0.07
N SER A 67 5.46 -4.01 0.20
CA SER A 67 4.45 -3.91 -0.86
C SER A 67 4.57 -2.62 -1.68
N GLN A 68 4.89 -1.48 -1.04
CA GLN A 68 5.12 -0.21 -1.73
C GLN A 68 6.39 -0.25 -2.59
N ARG A 69 7.49 -0.83 -2.08
CA ARG A 69 8.74 -1.01 -2.84
C ARG A 69 8.54 -1.87 -4.10
N GLN A 70 7.69 -2.90 -4.03
CA GLN A 70 7.36 -3.73 -5.19
C GLN A 70 6.49 -3.02 -6.23
N ARG A 71 5.59 -2.09 -5.82
CA ARG A 71 4.82 -1.26 -6.77
C ARG A 71 5.71 -0.23 -7.50
N GLY A 72 6.67 0.38 -6.80
CA GLY A 72 7.57 1.40 -7.37
C GLY A 72 8.51 0.87 -8.46
N THR A 73 8.96 -0.39 -8.35
CA THR A 73 9.84 -1.00 -9.36
C THR A 73 9.17 -1.30 -10.70
N THR A 74 7.83 -1.43 -10.73
CA THR A 74 7.07 -1.69 -11.96
C THR A 74 6.76 -0.39 -12.72
N GLN A 75 6.48 0.71 -12.01
CA GLN A 75 6.17 1.99 -12.66
C GLN A 75 7.38 2.67 -13.32
N VAL A 76 8.59 2.52 -12.77
CA VAL A 76 9.79 3.18 -13.33
C VAL A 76 10.21 2.55 -14.67
N LYS A 77 10.00 1.25 -14.88
CA LYS A 77 10.41 0.57 -16.13
C LYS A 77 9.44 0.80 -17.29
N GLU A 78 8.17 1.07 -17.03
CA GLU A 78 7.17 1.31 -18.08
C GLU A 78 7.19 2.76 -18.58
N SER A 79 7.62 3.71 -17.73
CA SER A 79 7.72 5.14 -18.08
C SER A 79 8.89 5.49 -19.00
N GLU A 80 9.98 4.72 -18.98
CA GLU A 80 11.14 4.99 -19.86
C GLU A 80 10.95 4.46 -21.30
N TYR A 81 10.01 3.54 -21.52
CA TYR A 81 9.81 2.91 -22.83
C TYR A 81 9.07 3.81 -23.83
N TYR A 82 8.29 4.78 -23.37
CA TYR A 82 7.51 5.67 -24.25
C TYR A 82 8.07 7.10 -24.39
N SER A 83 9.23 7.41 -23.79
CA SER A 83 9.83 8.75 -23.89
C SER A 83 10.66 8.91 -25.18
N THR A 84 9.98 8.95 -26.33
CA THR A 84 10.59 9.43 -27.58
C THR A 84 10.53 10.96 -27.60
N LYS A 85 11.69 11.57 -27.39
CA LYS A 85 11.91 13.01 -27.58
C LYS A 85 12.11 13.32 -29.06
N THR A 86 11.25 14.17 -29.61
CA THR A 86 11.50 15.10 -30.72
C THR A 86 10.66 16.36 -30.38
N GLY A 87 11.18 17.51 -29.93
CA GLY A 87 11.93 18.53 -30.67
C GLY A 87 11.09 19.11 -31.81
N GLN A 88 10.67 20.38 -31.91
CA GLN A 88 10.94 21.65 -31.22
C GLN A 88 9.92 22.72 -31.80
N PRO A 89 10.13 24.05 -31.76
CA PRO A 89 9.36 25.07 -31.00
C PRO A 89 8.48 26.04 -31.85
N THR A 90 7.59 26.79 -31.22
CA THR A 90 7.06 28.15 -31.57
C THR A 90 5.96 28.45 -30.53
N GLY A 91 5.83 29.57 -29.84
CA GLY A 91 6.52 30.85 -29.76
C GLY A 91 6.14 31.49 -28.39
N PRO A 92 6.62 32.69 -28.09
CA PRO A 92 6.53 33.30 -26.76
C PRO A 92 5.26 34.14 -26.62
N ASP A 93 4.61 34.11 -25.46
CA ASP A 93 4.04 35.32 -24.85
C ASP A 93 3.42 35.06 -23.48
N ALA A 94 3.34 36.14 -22.72
CA ALA A 94 2.67 36.33 -21.43
C ALA A 94 3.48 35.98 -20.17
N LEU A 95 4.27 36.99 -19.82
CA LEU A 95 4.70 37.42 -18.48
C LEU A 95 3.58 37.41 -17.42
N LEU A 96 4.04 37.40 -16.16
CA LEU A 96 3.50 38.03 -14.93
C LEU A 96 3.07 37.08 -13.79
N SER A 97 3.98 36.89 -12.83
CA SER A 97 3.70 36.93 -11.37
C SER A 97 3.11 38.32 -10.98
N PRO A 98 2.60 38.65 -9.76
CA PRO A 98 2.86 38.02 -8.44
C PRO A 98 1.72 38.03 -7.38
N THR A 99 1.95 37.28 -6.29
CA THR A 99 1.74 37.57 -4.85
C THR A 99 0.56 38.45 -4.36
N HIS A 100 -0.23 37.96 -3.38
CA HIS A 100 -0.74 38.71 -2.19
C HIS A 100 -1.47 37.73 -1.23
N SER A 101 -0.90 37.36 -0.08
CA SER A 101 -1.12 37.89 1.28
C SER A 101 -2.56 37.77 1.82
N LYS A 102 -2.75 37.06 2.94
CA LYS A 102 -3.19 37.61 4.26
C LYS A 102 -3.47 36.52 5.30
N ALA A 103 -3.30 36.90 6.55
CA ALA A 103 -3.18 36.06 7.73
C ALA A 103 -4.31 36.32 8.74
N PHE A 104 -4.68 35.28 9.52
CA PHE A 104 -5.16 35.26 10.94
C PHE A 104 -6.45 36.03 11.34
N PRO A 105 -6.95 35.96 12.61
CA PRO A 105 -7.27 34.82 13.51
C PRO A 105 -8.55 35.01 14.40
N GLY A 106 -8.92 33.98 15.21
CA GLY A 106 -9.61 34.12 16.51
C GLY A 106 -11.15 33.95 16.49
N TYR A 107 -11.88 33.50 17.54
CA TYR A 107 -11.65 33.28 18.96
C TYR A 107 -12.77 32.37 19.56
N THR A 108 -12.43 31.56 20.57
CA THR A 108 -13.21 31.07 21.76
C THR A 108 -14.69 30.64 21.68
N ASP A 109 -15.01 29.47 22.28
CA ASP A 109 -15.99 29.42 23.38
C ASP A 109 -15.77 28.20 24.33
N GLN A 110 -15.95 28.45 25.63
CA GLN A 110 -15.96 27.49 26.74
C GLN A 110 -17.42 27.16 27.08
N SER A 111 -17.74 25.91 27.42
CA SER A 111 -18.80 25.66 28.41
C SER A 111 -18.58 24.35 29.19
N GLN A 112 -18.89 24.45 30.47
CA GLN A 112 -18.61 23.51 31.55
C GLN A 112 -19.72 22.45 31.73
N ASN A 113 -19.30 21.26 32.20
CA ASN A 113 -19.89 20.37 33.23
C ASN A 113 -21.41 20.43 33.53
N HIS A 114 -22.12 19.29 33.49
CA HIS A 114 -22.57 18.56 34.70
C HIS A 114 -23.21 17.19 34.38
N THR A 115 -23.33 16.37 35.41
CA THR A 115 -23.52 14.91 35.48
C THR A 115 -24.95 14.40 35.28
N LYS A 116 -25.11 13.13 34.83
CA LYS A 116 -25.96 12.08 35.44
C LYS A 116 -25.76 10.71 34.77
N ARG A 117 -25.80 9.67 35.59
CA ARG A 117 -25.52 8.25 35.30
C ARG A 117 -26.76 7.47 34.82
N VAL A 118 -26.49 6.24 34.38
CA VAL A 118 -27.38 5.08 34.07
C VAL A 118 -27.86 5.11 32.61
N ASP A 119 -27.52 4.15 31.74
CA ASP A 119 -27.70 2.71 31.87
C ASP A 119 -26.63 1.90 31.11
N GLY A 120 -26.22 0.78 31.71
CA GLY A 120 -25.20 -0.13 31.18
C GLY A 120 -25.83 -1.33 30.53
N ARG A 121 -25.47 -1.59 29.26
CA ARG A 121 -25.49 -2.90 28.53
C ARG A 121 -25.74 -2.79 27.02
N LEU A 122 -25.39 -1.68 26.36
CA LEU A 122 -25.49 -1.62 24.89
C LEU A 122 -24.35 -0.88 24.16
N HIS A 123 -23.15 -0.76 24.77
CA HIS A 123 -22.02 -0.10 24.11
C HIS A 123 -20.82 -1.01 23.81
N GLN A 124 -21.03 -2.33 23.88
CA GLN A 124 -19.96 -3.32 23.65
C GLN A 124 -19.55 -3.49 22.17
N TYR A 125 -20.06 -2.65 21.25
CA TYR A 125 -19.68 -2.66 19.83
C TYR A 125 -19.14 -1.32 19.30
N THR A 126 -19.06 -0.25 20.10
CA THR A 126 -18.73 1.08 19.55
C THR A 126 -17.27 1.50 19.68
N HIS A 127 -16.45 0.76 20.42
CA HIS A 127 -15.01 1.06 20.52
C HIS A 127 -14.17 0.16 19.60
N VAL A 128 -14.39 0.24 18.28
CA VAL A 128 -13.26 0.03 17.35
C VAL A 128 -12.25 1.13 17.67
N GLU A 129 -11.08 0.73 18.16
CA GLU A 129 -9.98 1.64 18.49
C GLU A 129 -9.79 2.65 17.33
N PRO A 130 -9.66 3.97 17.58
CA PRO A 130 -9.64 4.98 16.52
C PRO A 130 -8.64 4.67 15.38
N ARG A 131 -7.54 4.02 15.73
CA ARG A 131 -6.54 3.52 14.78
C ARG A 131 -7.05 2.41 13.86
N VAL A 132 -7.86 1.50 14.38
CA VAL A 132 -8.50 0.42 13.60
C VAL A 132 -9.53 1.00 12.63
N ARG A 133 -10.28 2.02 13.05
CA ARG A 133 -11.24 2.72 12.19
C ARG A 133 -10.54 3.42 11.02
N LEU A 134 -9.48 4.19 11.29
CA LEU A 134 -8.69 4.83 10.24
C LEU A 134 -8.10 3.82 9.26
N LEU A 135 -7.58 2.70 9.76
CA LEU A 135 -7.04 1.65 8.91
C LEU A 135 -8.11 1.00 8.03
N LEU A 136 -9.33 0.83 8.56
CA LEU A 136 -10.44 0.27 7.81
C LEU A 136 -10.87 1.21 6.68
N GLU A 137 -10.96 2.51 6.97
CA GLU A 137 -11.29 3.55 5.98
C GLU A 137 -10.22 3.66 4.89
N GLU A 138 -8.93 3.58 5.26
CA GLU A 138 -7.83 3.53 4.30
C GLU A 138 -7.94 2.29 3.38
N LYS A 139 -8.24 1.11 3.96
CA LYS A 139 -8.45 -0.11 3.17
C LYS A 139 -9.67 -0.01 2.25
N GLU A 140 -10.74 0.65 2.69
CA GLU A 140 -11.94 0.87 1.88
C GLU A 140 -11.66 1.81 0.70
N GLN A 141 -10.85 2.86 0.90
CA GLN A 141 -10.38 3.72 -0.18
C GLN A 141 -9.48 2.99 -1.17
N GLU A 142 -8.53 2.17 -0.69
CA GLU A 142 -7.70 1.34 -1.56
C GLU A 142 -8.55 0.37 -2.39
N LEU A 143 -9.60 -0.20 -1.79
CA LEU A 143 -10.53 -1.09 -2.48
C LEU A 143 -11.28 -0.35 -3.59
N MET A 144 -11.79 0.85 -3.34
CA MET A 144 -12.44 1.68 -4.37
C MET A 144 -11.49 2.01 -5.53
N ALA A 145 -10.26 2.42 -5.23
CA ALA A 145 -9.26 2.72 -6.27
C ALA A 145 -8.88 1.48 -7.10
N LEU A 146 -8.79 0.31 -6.47
CA LEU A 146 -8.58 -0.96 -7.17
C LEU A 146 -9.76 -1.31 -8.08
N GLN A 147 -11.00 -1.09 -7.62
CA GLN A 147 -12.20 -1.30 -8.43
C GLN A 147 -12.23 -0.39 -9.66
N GLU A 148 -11.92 0.90 -9.51
CA GLU A 148 -11.79 1.85 -10.64
C GLU A 148 -10.71 1.39 -11.62
N THR A 149 -9.55 0.95 -11.12
CA THR A 149 -8.47 0.42 -11.96
C THR A 149 -8.91 -0.80 -12.75
N VAL A 150 -9.61 -1.74 -12.11
CA VAL A 150 -10.17 -2.92 -12.76
C VAL A 150 -11.15 -2.53 -13.86
N GLN A 151 -12.03 -1.55 -13.61
CA GLN A 151 -12.98 -1.06 -14.61
C GLN A 151 -12.25 -0.46 -15.83
N ILE A 152 -11.22 0.36 -15.60
CA ILE A 152 -10.40 0.92 -16.69
C ILE A 152 -9.72 -0.20 -17.49
N LEU A 153 -9.17 -1.20 -16.81
CA LEU A 153 -8.54 -2.35 -17.47
C LEU A 153 -9.56 -3.14 -18.29
N GLN A 154 -10.77 -3.37 -17.77
CA GLN A 154 -11.83 -4.04 -18.52
C GLN A 154 -12.19 -3.28 -19.79
N MET A 155 -12.35 -1.95 -19.72
CA MET A 155 -12.61 -1.12 -20.91
C MET A 155 -11.45 -1.19 -21.91
N LYS A 156 -10.20 -1.20 -21.44
CA LYS A 156 -9.01 -1.34 -22.29
C LYS A 156 -8.97 -2.70 -22.98
N VAL A 157 -9.26 -3.78 -22.27
CA VAL A 157 -9.33 -5.13 -22.84
C VAL A 157 -10.40 -5.19 -23.93
N GLN A 158 -11.62 -4.73 -23.65
CA GLN A 158 -12.69 -4.68 -24.65
C GLN A 158 -12.31 -3.87 -25.89
N ARG A 159 -11.63 -2.72 -25.71
CA ARG A 159 -11.17 -1.90 -26.83
C ARG A 159 -10.10 -2.62 -27.66
N LEU A 160 -9.17 -3.31 -27.01
CA LEU A 160 -8.14 -4.09 -27.70
C LEU A 160 -8.75 -5.27 -28.46
N GLU A 161 -9.69 -6.00 -27.86
CA GLU A 161 -10.42 -7.09 -28.52
C GLU A 161 -11.13 -6.59 -29.78
N HIS A 162 -11.83 -5.45 -29.69
CA HIS A 162 -12.48 -4.84 -30.85
C HIS A 162 -11.48 -4.44 -31.95
N LEU A 163 -10.31 -3.89 -31.58
CA LEU A 163 -9.27 -3.53 -32.54
C LEU A 163 -8.66 -4.76 -33.23
N VAL A 164 -8.48 -5.86 -32.50
CA VAL A 164 -8.02 -7.13 -33.06
C VAL A 164 -9.05 -7.66 -34.07
N GLN A 165 -10.33 -7.70 -33.71
CA GLN A 165 -11.41 -8.10 -34.63
C GLN A 165 -11.41 -7.27 -35.93
N LEU A 166 -11.27 -5.95 -35.83
CA LEU A 166 -11.19 -5.09 -37.02
C LEU A 166 -9.95 -5.38 -37.88
N LYS A 167 -8.80 -5.66 -37.26
CA LYS A 167 -7.58 -6.04 -37.96
C LYS A 167 -7.75 -7.38 -38.67
N ASP A 168 -8.37 -8.37 -38.03
CA ASP A 168 -8.63 -9.69 -38.61
C ASP A 168 -9.55 -9.58 -39.83
N LEU A 169 -10.65 -8.84 -39.73
CA LEU A 169 -11.54 -8.56 -40.87
C LEU A 169 -10.79 -7.90 -42.03
N ARG A 170 -9.90 -6.96 -41.74
CA ARG A 170 -9.10 -6.29 -42.77
C ARG A 170 -8.08 -7.23 -43.41
N ILE A 171 -7.46 -8.09 -42.63
CA ILE A 171 -6.52 -9.11 -43.12
C ILE A 171 -7.27 -10.08 -44.05
N GLU A 172 -8.46 -10.54 -43.66
CA GLU A 172 -9.29 -11.42 -44.50
C GLU A 172 -9.65 -10.76 -45.83
N ASP A 173 -10.12 -9.52 -45.81
CA ASP A 173 -10.48 -8.76 -47.01
C ASP A 173 -9.28 -8.61 -47.96
N LEU A 174 -8.11 -8.21 -47.43
CA LEU A 174 -6.89 -8.09 -48.23
C LEU A 174 -6.42 -9.45 -48.77
N THR A 175 -6.53 -10.50 -47.97
CA THR A 175 -6.16 -11.87 -48.37
C THR A 175 -7.05 -12.37 -49.51
N ARG A 176 -8.37 -12.08 -49.45
CA ARG A 176 -9.31 -12.38 -50.55
C ARG A 176 -8.93 -11.65 -51.83
N HIS A 177 -8.62 -10.36 -51.75
CA HIS A 177 -8.20 -9.57 -52.91
C HIS A 177 -6.88 -10.08 -53.52
N LEU A 178 -5.88 -10.41 -52.69
CA LEU A 178 -4.62 -10.97 -53.14
C LEU A 178 -4.81 -12.32 -53.85
N ASN A 179 -5.63 -13.21 -53.27
CA ASN A 179 -5.92 -14.51 -53.88
C ASN A 179 -6.66 -14.37 -55.22
N LYS A 180 -7.59 -13.41 -55.33
CA LYS A 180 -8.26 -13.10 -56.60
C LYS A 180 -7.29 -12.58 -57.67
N GLN A 181 -6.41 -11.66 -57.32
CA GLN A 181 -5.39 -11.15 -58.25
C GLN A 181 -4.37 -12.22 -58.65
N ARG A 182 -3.97 -13.08 -57.72
CA ARG A 182 -3.09 -14.22 -58.00
C ARG A 182 -3.76 -15.24 -58.91
N GLY A 183 -5.05 -15.51 -58.69
CA GLY A 183 -5.88 -16.31 -59.59
C GLY A 183 -5.87 -15.74 -61.00
N HIS A 184 -6.11 -14.44 -61.18
CA HIS A 184 -6.07 -13.80 -62.50
C HIS A 184 -4.69 -13.83 -63.16
N ARG A 185 -3.59 -13.68 -62.40
CA ARG A 185 -2.22 -13.77 -62.94
C ARG A 185 -1.81 -15.17 -63.39
N ASN A 186 -2.45 -16.23 -62.90
CA ASN A 186 -2.14 -17.61 -63.28
C ASN A 186 -2.93 -18.10 -64.51
N ILE A 187 -3.85 -17.29 -65.05
CA ILE A 187 -4.74 -17.64 -66.17
C ILE A 187 -4.38 -16.84 -67.45
N THR A 188 -3.32 -16.02 -67.40
CA THR A 188 -2.73 -15.30 -68.56
C THR A 188 -1.31 -15.78 -68.76
#